data_AF-A0A9X2W5W1-F1
#
_entry.id   AF-A0A9X2W5W1-F1
#
_cell.length_a   1.000
_cell.length_b   1.000
_cell.length_c   1.000
_cell.angle_alpha   90.00
_cell.angle_beta   90.00
_cell.angle_gamma   90.00
#
_symmetry.space_group_name_H-M   'P 1'
#
loop_
_entity.id
_entity.type
_entity.pdbx_description
1 polymer ?
#
loop_
_entity_poly.entity_id
_entity_poly.type
_entity_poly.pdbx_seq_one_letter_code
_entity_poly.pdbx_strand_id
1 'polypeptide(L)'
;MRFLAVNLSSFLVELGSLDDTLALFDSLSRSPAQGIEEIIPAARTLLIRFQPTQTSVAKLAEQIARRPLTQRGQRSGQQVTIPVHYNGEDLSAVAELMGIGVQEVIRRHQESTWNVAFTGFAPGFAYMVSDNGGWRIPRRSTPRTRIPAGSVALAGEFSGIYPQASPGGWQLIGQTELQMWDMAREQPALLLPGAQVRFVDGAAGAKTISLPSRPCPQAQSATEGATLSVLATGLQTLWQDDGRVGKAAMGLSESGAMDKIALHAANRIVGNPVNSPCLETLGGFRARANGDVVISVTGAPCPVALRTSEGECYAVESYRPLNLAAGDEIHLGTPTRGLRSYLAVRSGFVVQQSLGSAARDSLAQVGPEPLCAGDILLTGAHQRCNAVLLDELPVVGLPAAGETVTLDIILGPRTDWFSAKAVEQLTTQAWQVTPQSNRIGLRLCAEQPLARCQHQELPSEGTCSGSIQVPASGQPVLFLHDHPLTGGYPVIAAVAEYHLALAGQIPPGASIRFNVIQSFVELTGSTASDHRAA
;
A
#
# COMPACT_ATOMS: atom_id res chain seq x y z
N MET A 1 -23.22 -9.16 -12.67
CA MET A 1 -22.30 -8.32 -11.89
C MET A 1 -22.83 -8.27 -10.48
N ARG A 2 -21.97 -8.39 -9.47
CA ARG A 2 -22.33 -8.17 -8.06
C ARG A 2 -21.61 -6.92 -7.56
N PHE A 3 -22.22 -6.16 -6.68
CA PHE A 3 -21.64 -4.96 -6.08
C PHE A 3 -21.55 -5.17 -4.57
N LEU A 4 -20.35 -5.18 -4.02
CA LEU A 4 -20.08 -5.56 -2.64
C LEU A 4 -19.49 -4.36 -1.91
N ALA A 5 -20.10 -3.96 -0.79
CA ALA A 5 -19.54 -2.88 0.03
C ALA A 5 -18.16 -3.26 0.57
N VAL A 6 -17.24 -2.28 0.63
CA VAL A 6 -15.92 -2.45 1.25
C VAL A 6 -15.80 -1.51 2.44
N ASN A 7 -15.84 -0.19 2.22
CA ASN A 7 -15.88 0.84 3.26
C ASN A 7 -16.76 2.03 2.79
N LEU A 8 -16.67 3.21 3.43
CA LEU A 8 -17.55 4.34 3.12
C LEU A 8 -17.22 5.03 1.78
N SER A 9 -16.02 4.84 1.23
CA SER A 9 -15.56 5.41 -0.05
C SER A 9 -15.17 4.37 -1.09
N SER A 10 -15.37 3.08 -0.82
CA SER A 10 -14.94 2.01 -1.71
C SER A 10 -15.94 0.86 -1.77
N PHE A 11 -16.12 0.29 -2.97
CA PHE A 11 -16.91 -0.92 -3.20
C PHE A 11 -16.26 -1.78 -4.28
N LEU A 12 -16.54 -3.08 -4.24
CA LEU A 12 -16.03 -4.08 -5.17
C LEU A 12 -17.11 -4.42 -6.20
N VAL A 13 -16.76 -4.41 -7.48
CA VAL A 13 -17.59 -4.94 -8.57
C VAL A 13 -17.06 -6.33 -8.92
N GLU A 14 -17.85 -7.37 -8.71
CA GLU A 14 -17.51 -8.74 -9.07
C GLU A 14 -18.20 -9.15 -10.39
N LEU A 15 -17.41 -9.72 -11.30
CA LEU A 15 -17.79 -10.10 -12.65
C LEU A 15 -17.63 -11.60 -12.89
N GLY A 16 -18.22 -12.11 -13.98
CA GLY A 16 -18.22 -13.54 -14.29
C GLY A 16 -16.86 -14.05 -14.75
N SER A 17 -16.06 -13.20 -15.38
CA SER A 17 -14.77 -13.55 -15.98
C SER A 17 -13.77 -12.41 -15.92
N LEU A 18 -12.49 -12.72 -16.14
CA LEU A 18 -11.44 -11.71 -16.30
C LEU A 18 -11.70 -10.80 -17.51
N ASP A 19 -12.22 -11.36 -18.59
CA ASP A 19 -12.54 -10.59 -19.80
C ASP A 19 -13.58 -9.51 -19.54
N ASP A 20 -14.62 -9.84 -18.78
CA ASP A 20 -15.64 -8.87 -18.37
C ASP A 20 -15.00 -7.76 -17.51
N THR A 21 -14.11 -8.12 -16.57
CA THR A 21 -13.38 -7.17 -15.73
C THR A 21 -12.59 -6.17 -16.57
N LEU A 22 -11.81 -6.67 -17.53
CA LEU A 22 -10.98 -5.83 -18.38
C LEU A 22 -11.82 -4.97 -19.33
N ALA A 23 -12.92 -5.50 -19.89
CA ALA A 23 -13.83 -4.72 -20.72
C ALA A 23 -14.49 -3.58 -19.93
N LEU A 24 -14.91 -3.85 -18.69
CA LEU A 24 -15.47 -2.82 -17.82
C LEU A 24 -14.42 -1.78 -17.42
N PHE A 25 -13.20 -2.22 -17.09
CA PHE A 25 -12.08 -1.35 -16.79
C PHE A 25 -11.75 -0.40 -17.95
N ASP A 26 -11.67 -0.93 -19.18
CA ASP A 26 -11.42 -0.14 -20.39
C ASP A 26 -12.54 0.87 -20.65
N SER A 27 -13.80 0.49 -20.38
CA SER A 27 -14.96 1.37 -20.51
C SER A 27 -14.89 2.53 -19.50
N LEU A 28 -14.60 2.22 -18.24
CA LEU A 28 -14.47 3.22 -17.18
C LEU A 28 -13.26 4.13 -17.38
N SER A 29 -12.16 3.61 -17.91
CA SER A 29 -10.97 4.40 -18.21
C SER A 29 -11.18 5.37 -19.38
N ARG A 30 -11.92 4.95 -20.42
CA ARG A 30 -12.25 5.80 -21.58
C ARG A 30 -13.27 6.90 -21.26
N SER A 31 -14.23 6.58 -20.40
CA SER A 31 -15.26 7.52 -19.96
C SER A 31 -15.43 7.37 -18.44
N PRO A 32 -14.62 8.10 -17.64
CA PRO A 32 -14.71 8.05 -16.19
C PRO A 32 -16.06 8.54 -15.68
N ALA A 33 -16.66 7.81 -14.74
CA ALA A 33 -17.83 8.29 -14.04
C ALA A 33 -17.43 9.36 -13.02
N GLN A 34 -18.26 10.39 -12.85
CA GLN A 34 -17.98 11.48 -11.93
C GLN A 34 -17.83 10.97 -10.49
N GLY A 35 -16.79 11.44 -9.80
CA GLY A 35 -16.51 11.10 -8.42
C GLY A 35 -15.74 9.78 -8.23
N ILE A 36 -15.48 9.00 -9.29
CA ILE A 36 -14.50 7.90 -9.21
C ILE A 36 -13.10 8.49 -9.12
N GLU A 37 -12.34 7.97 -8.17
CA GLU A 37 -11.03 8.48 -7.80
C GLU A 37 -9.92 7.52 -8.22
N GLU A 38 -10.17 6.22 -8.06
CA GLU A 38 -9.24 5.17 -8.46
C GLU A 38 -9.99 3.88 -8.77
N ILE A 39 -9.46 3.10 -9.71
CA ILE A 39 -9.99 1.79 -10.10
C ILE A 39 -8.85 0.78 -10.07
N ILE A 40 -9.02 -0.29 -9.30
CA ILE A 40 -8.02 -1.35 -9.17
C ILE A 40 -8.60 -2.65 -9.75
N PRO A 41 -8.17 -3.06 -10.95
CA PRO A 41 -8.58 -4.34 -11.51
C PRO A 41 -7.81 -5.49 -10.86
N ALA A 42 -8.51 -6.58 -10.57
CA ALA A 42 -7.91 -7.78 -10.01
C ALA A 42 -8.77 -9.01 -10.34
N ALA A 43 -8.25 -9.88 -11.21
CA ALA A 43 -8.91 -11.08 -11.71
C ALA A 43 -10.38 -10.81 -12.14
N ARG A 44 -11.35 -11.23 -11.31
CA ARG A 44 -12.79 -11.09 -11.59
C ARG A 44 -13.43 -9.87 -10.92
N THR A 45 -12.61 -8.93 -10.45
CA THR A 45 -13.08 -7.81 -9.62
C THR A 45 -12.49 -6.48 -10.06
N LEU A 46 -13.28 -5.41 -9.89
CA LEU A 46 -12.80 -4.02 -9.88
C LEU A 46 -13.10 -3.43 -8.51
N LEU A 47 -12.07 -3.02 -7.78
CA LEU A 47 -12.25 -2.17 -6.61
C LEU A 47 -12.37 -0.72 -7.09
N ILE A 48 -13.47 -0.07 -6.74
CA ILE A 48 -13.75 1.32 -7.09
C ILE A 48 -13.65 2.15 -5.82
N ARG A 49 -12.69 3.09 -5.79
CA ARG A 49 -12.65 4.15 -4.80
C ARG A 49 -13.29 5.42 -5.36
N PHE A 50 -14.12 6.08 -4.57
CA PHE A 50 -14.88 7.25 -5.00
C PHE A 50 -14.99 8.29 -3.88
N GLN A 51 -15.33 9.52 -4.25
CA GLN A 51 -15.55 10.63 -3.32
C GLN A 51 -17.01 10.68 -2.84
N PRO A 52 -17.31 10.39 -1.56
CA PRO A 52 -18.69 10.38 -1.03
C PRO A 52 -19.37 11.76 -0.99
N THR A 53 -18.60 12.83 -1.19
CA THR A 53 -19.10 14.21 -1.32
C THR A 53 -19.59 14.53 -2.74
N GLN A 54 -19.13 13.80 -3.75
CA GLN A 54 -19.46 14.04 -5.16
C GLN A 54 -20.48 13.03 -5.70
N THR A 55 -20.46 11.79 -5.22
CA THR A 55 -21.31 10.70 -5.71
C THR A 55 -21.67 9.70 -4.60
N SER A 56 -22.54 8.74 -4.88
CA SER A 56 -22.88 7.64 -3.98
C SER A 56 -22.67 6.29 -4.64
N VAL A 57 -22.47 5.25 -3.81
CA VAL A 57 -22.32 3.87 -4.28
C VAL A 57 -23.52 3.45 -5.12
N ALA A 58 -24.75 3.82 -4.72
CA ALA A 58 -25.97 3.51 -5.46
C ALA A 58 -25.94 4.07 -6.90
N LYS A 59 -25.57 5.35 -7.05
CA LYS A 59 -25.46 6.03 -8.35
C LYS A 59 -24.37 5.39 -9.23
N LEU A 60 -23.20 5.12 -8.65
CA LEU A 60 -22.11 4.49 -9.39
C LEU A 60 -22.45 3.06 -9.80
N ALA A 61 -23.05 2.26 -8.91
CA ALA A 61 -23.46 0.89 -9.20
C ALA A 61 -24.49 0.86 -10.34
N GLU A 62 -25.48 1.76 -10.34
CA GLU A 62 -26.45 1.88 -11.42
C GLU A 62 -25.79 2.25 -12.76
N GLN A 63 -24.89 3.23 -12.77
CA GLN A 63 -24.16 3.65 -13.97
C GLN A 63 -23.26 2.52 -14.51
N ILE A 64 -22.55 1.83 -13.63
CA ILE A 64 -21.64 0.73 -13.99
C ILE A 64 -22.44 -0.47 -14.53
N ALA A 65 -23.57 -0.82 -13.91
CA ALA A 65 -24.41 -1.94 -14.33
C ALA A 65 -24.96 -1.78 -15.76
N ARG A 66 -25.12 -0.54 -16.24
CA ARG A 66 -25.62 -0.23 -17.58
C ARG A 66 -24.52 -0.26 -18.66
N ARG A 67 -23.24 -0.42 -18.30
CA ARG A 67 -22.13 -0.41 -19.26
C ARG A 67 -22.04 -1.72 -20.04
N PRO A 68 -21.80 -1.68 -21.36
CA PRO A 68 -21.60 -2.89 -22.15
C PRO A 68 -20.26 -3.55 -21.80
N LEU A 69 -20.28 -4.87 -21.61
CA LEU A 69 -19.09 -5.71 -21.39
C LEU A 69 -18.46 -6.24 -22.67
N THR A 70 -19.07 -6.00 -23.83
CA THR A 70 -18.71 -6.62 -25.11
C THR A 70 -17.64 -5.85 -25.91
N GLN A 71 -17.32 -4.61 -25.55
CA GLN A 71 -16.33 -3.81 -26.27
C GLN A 71 -14.96 -3.89 -25.59
N ARG A 72 -14.15 -4.90 -25.95
CA ARG A 72 -12.70 -4.84 -25.72
C ARG A 72 -12.16 -3.59 -26.44
N GLY A 73 -11.46 -2.71 -25.73
CA GLY A 73 -10.66 -1.71 -26.42
C GLY A 73 -9.65 -2.43 -27.32
N GLN A 74 -9.32 -1.87 -28.49
CA GLN A 74 -8.13 -2.34 -29.20
C GLN A 74 -6.95 -2.12 -28.25
N ARG A 75 -6.38 -3.22 -27.73
CA ARG A 75 -5.20 -3.19 -26.85
C ARG A 75 -3.99 -2.83 -27.71
N SER A 76 -3.86 -1.54 -28.03
CA SER A 76 -2.68 -0.94 -28.66
C SER A 76 -1.59 -0.71 -27.61
N GLY A 77 -1.33 -1.71 -26.78
CA GLY A 77 -0.30 -1.66 -25.76
C GLY A 77 1.08 -1.81 -26.39
N GLN A 78 2.08 -1.17 -25.79
CA GLN A 78 3.47 -1.42 -26.12
C GLN A 78 3.77 -2.92 -26.02
N GLN A 79 4.38 -3.49 -27.06
CA GLN A 79 4.87 -4.86 -27.02
C GLN A 79 6.25 -4.90 -26.38
N VAL A 80 6.40 -5.67 -25.32
CA VAL A 80 7.63 -5.84 -24.55
C VAL A 80 8.15 -7.26 -24.74
N THR A 81 9.38 -7.40 -25.20
CA THR A 81 10.05 -8.70 -25.36
C THR A 81 10.91 -8.99 -24.14
N ILE A 82 10.69 -10.14 -23.49
CA ILE A 82 11.40 -10.52 -22.27
C ILE A 82 12.22 -11.79 -22.54
N PRO A 83 13.57 -11.72 -22.45
CA PRO A 83 14.41 -12.90 -22.53
C PRO A 83 14.29 -13.72 -21.24
N VAL A 84 14.11 -15.03 -21.38
CA VAL A 84 13.97 -15.97 -20.26
C VAL A 84 14.94 -17.12 -20.44
N HIS A 85 15.71 -17.39 -19.40
CA HIS A 85 16.44 -18.63 -19.24
C HIS A 85 15.49 -19.65 -18.61
N TYR A 86 15.04 -20.65 -19.37
CA TYR A 86 14.11 -21.68 -18.89
C TYR A 86 14.81 -22.75 -18.05
N ASN A 87 15.32 -22.33 -16.89
CA ASN A 87 16.02 -23.15 -15.90
C ASN A 87 15.23 -23.26 -14.58
N GLY A 88 13.93 -22.96 -14.61
CA GLY A 88 13.09 -22.94 -13.41
C GLY A 88 12.96 -24.32 -12.77
N GLU A 89 13.02 -24.37 -11.44
CA GLU A 89 12.98 -25.62 -10.68
C GLU A 89 11.68 -26.42 -10.84
N ASP A 90 10.56 -25.76 -11.18
CA ASP A 90 9.27 -26.43 -11.36
C ASP A 90 8.97 -26.72 -12.84
N LEU A 91 9.88 -26.42 -13.77
CA LEU A 91 9.60 -26.54 -15.21
C LEU A 91 9.21 -27.98 -15.61
N SER A 92 9.90 -28.98 -15.06
CA SER A 92 9.55 -30.40 -15.26
C SER A 92 8.21 -30.75 -14.65
N ALA A 93 7.91 -30.25 -13.44
CA ALA A 93 6.63 -30.49 -12.77
C ALA A 93 5.45 -29.84 -13.52
N VAL A 94 5.64 -28.65 -14.10
CA VAL A 94 4.65 -28.00 -14.98
C VAL A 94 4.39 -28.85 -16.22
N ALA A 95 5.43 -29.42 -16.82
CA ALA A 95 5.30 -30.30 -17.97
C ALA A 95 4.46 -31.55 -17.64
N GLU A 96 4.71 -32.17 -16.48
CA GLU A 96 3.93 -33.30 -15.96
C GLU A 96 2.45 -32.91 -15.70
N LEU A 97 2.21 -31.77 -15.05
CA LEU A 97 0.85 -31.27 -14.77
C LEU A 97 0.03 -31.02 -16.04
N MET A 98 0.70 -30.66 -17.14
CA MET A 98 0.08 -30.42 -18.44
C MET A 98 0.04 -31.67 -19.33
N GLY A 99 0.70 -32.76 -18.94
CA GLY A 99 0.82 -33.97 -19.75
C GLY A 99 1.61 -33.79 -21.05
N ILE A 100 2.58 -32.86 -21.07
CA ILE A 100 3.42 -32.55 -22.24
C ILE A 100 4.91 -32.58 -21.89
N GLY A 101 5.78 -32.55 -22.89
CA GLY A 101 7.23 -32.46 -22.67
C GLY A 101 7.68 -31.06 -22.27
N VAL A 102 8.81 -30.94 -21.55
CA VAL A 102 9.39 -29.65 -21.14
C VAL A 102 9.61 -28.69 -22.32
N GLN A 103 10.12 -29.20 -23.44
CA GLN A 103 10.34 -28.39 -24.65
C GLN A 103 9.02 -27.84 -25.23
N GLU A 104 7.92 -28.59 -25.09
CA GLU A 104 6.60 -28.14 -25.53
C GLU A 104 6.05 -27.05 -24.59
N VAL A 105 6.31 -27.14 -23.28
CA VAL A 105 5.97 -26.05 -22.32
C VAL A 105 6.71 -24.76 -22.73
N ILE A 106 8.02 -24.85 -22.95
CA ILE A 106 8.86 -23.72 -23.35
C ILE A 106 8.35 -23.11 -24.67
N ARG A 107 8.08 -23.95 -25.68
CA ARG A 107 7.56 -23.51 -26.98
C ARG A 107 6.22 -22.79 -26.84
N ARG A 108 5.26 -23.37 -26.13
CA ARG A 108 3.94 -22.75 -25.89
C ARG A 108 4.03 -21.44 -25.12
N HIS A 109 4.94 -21.34 -24.15
CA HIS A 109 5.13 -20.11 -23.39
C HIS A 109 5.69 -18.97 -24.25
N GLN A 110 6.57 -19.27 -25.21
CA GLN A 110 7.15 -18.29 -26.15
C GLN A 110 6.18 -17.88 -27.27
N GLU A 111 5.38 -18.82 -27.78
CA GLU A 111 4.41 -18.54 -28.85
C GLU A 111 3.15 -17.83 -28.35
N SER A 112 2.87 -17.95 -27.05
CA SER A 112 1.78 -17.22 -26.41
C SER A 112 2.04 -15.70 -26.47
N THR A 113 1.04 -14.95 -26.92
CA THR A 113 1.01 -13.50 -26.73
C THR A 113 0.37 -13.22 -25.38
N TRP A 114 1.18 -12.75 -24.44
CA TRP A 114 0.75 -12.49 -23.09
C TRP A 114 0.26 -11.05 -22.98
N ASN A 115 -0.88 -10.83 -22.35
CA ASN A 115 -1.44 -9.51 -22.10
C ASN A 115 -1.38 -9.25 -20.60
N VAL A 116 -0.83 -8.12 -20.19
CA VAL A 116 -0.85 -7.69 -18.80
C VAL A 116 -2.29 -7.32 -18.43
N ALA A 117 -2.92 -8.16 -17.62
CA ALA A 117 -4.29 -7.97 -17.17
C ALA A 117 -4.36 -6.93 -16.05
N PHE A 118 -3.53 -7.08 -15.02
CA PHE A 118 -3.48 -6.15 -13.89
C PHE A 118 -2.14 -6.27 -13.13
N THR A 119 -1.90 -5.35 -12.21
CA THR A 119 -0.73 -5.28 -11.32
C THR A 119 -1.20 -5.15 -9.87
N GLY A 120 -0.30 -5.33 -8.89
CA GLY A 120 -0.62 -5.00 -7.49
C GLY A 120 -0.38 -6.08 -6.43
N PHE A 121 0.29 -7.18 -6.77
CA PHE A 121 0.86 -8.09 -5.75
C PHE A 121 2.07 -7.45 -5.07
N ALA A 122 2.94 -6.88 -5.89
CA ALA A 122 4.13 -6.12 -5.52
C ALA A 122 4.39 -5.08 -6.63
N PRO A 123 5.20 -4.05 -6.38
CA PRO A 123 5.51 -3.03 -7.39
C PRO A 123 6.13 -3.66 -8.64
N GLY A 124 5.53 -3.41 -9.79
CA GLY A 124 5.98 -4.00 -11.06
C GLY A 124 5.66 -5.49 -11.25
N PHE A 125 4.98 -6.16 -10.31
CA PHE A 125 4.46 -7.50 -10.55
C PHE A 125 3.21 -7.41 -11.43
N ALA A 126 3.28 -8.03 -12.61
CA ALA A 126 2.22 -8.07 -13.60
C ALA A 126 1.61 -9.47 -13.71
N TYR A 127 0.28 -9.55 -13.64
CA TYR A 127 -0.49 -10.74 -13.94
C TYR A 127 -0.78 -10.77 -15.43
N MET A 128 -0.20 -11.72 -16.15
CA MET A 128 -0.31 -11.82 -17.59
C MET A 128 -1.15 -13.02 -18.01
N VAL A 129 -2.01 -12.84 -19.01
CA VAL A 129 -2.87 -13.91 -19.56
C VAL A 129 -2.66 -14.06 -21.07
N SER A 130 -2.88 -15.27 -21.57
CA SER A 130 -2.79 -15.58 -23.00
C SER A 130 -4.09 -16.21 -23.47
N ASP A 131 -4.74 -15.56 -24.45
CA ASP A 131 -6.03 -15.99 -25.01
C ASP A 131 -5.95 -17.37 -25.68
N ASN A 132 -4.78 -17.77 -26.16
CA ASN A 132 -4.57 -18.98 -26.97
C ASN A 132 -3.83 -20.10 -26.21
N GLY A 133 -3.54 -19.92 -24.91
CA GLY A 133 -2.57 -20.75 -24.21
C GLY A 133 -3.13 -21.94 -23.43
N GLY A 134 -4.42 -21.91 -23.04
CA GLY A 134 -5.05 -22.98 -22.25
C GLY A 134 -4.40 -23.24 -20.89
N TRP A 135 -3.68 -22.24 -20.34
CA TRP A 135 -2.91 -22.38 -19.10
C TRP A 135 -3.85 -22.56 -17.91
N ARG A 136 -3.69 -23.67 -17.17
CA ARG A 136 -4.38 -23.94 -15.90
C ARG A 136 -3.43 -24.70 -14.97
N ILE A 137 -2.48 -23.98 -14.41
CA ILE A 137 -1.40 -24.57 -13.60
C ILE A 137 -1.71 -24.38 -12.11
N PRO A 138 -1.91 -25.44 -11.31
CA PRO A 138 -2.12 -25.27 -9.88
C PRO A 138 -0.89 -24.65 -9.20
N ARG A 139 -1.13 -23.81 -8.20
CA ARG A 139 -0.09 -23.37 -7.27
C ARG A 139 0.47 -24.56 -6.50
N ARG A 140 1.67 -24.41 -5.94
CA ARG A 140 2.23 -25.36 -4.98
C ARG A 140 1.34 -25.44 -3.75
N SER A 141 1.23 -26.64 -3.20
CA SER A 141 0.54 -26.89 -1.92
C SER A 141 1.19 -26.16 -0.75
N THR A 142 2.53 -26.06 -0.76
CA THR A 142 3.30 -25.29 0.22
C THR A 142 4.04 -24.15 -0.49
N PRO A 143 3.77 -22.88 -0.12
CA PRO A 143 4.46 -21.75 -0.72
C PRO A 143 5.93 -21.70 -0.28
N ARG A 144 6.79 -21.17 -1.14
CA ARG A 144 8.19 -20.87 -0.81
C ARG A 144 8.26 -19.67 0.10
N THR A 145 9.18 -19.71 1.05
CA THR A 145 9.50 -18.57 1.91
C THR A 145 10.21 -17.46 1.16
N ARG A 146 10.91 -17.79 0.06
CA ARG A 146 11.65 -16.84 -0.76
C ARG A 146 11.78 -17.32 -2.20
N ILE A 147 11.27 -16.53 -3.14
CA ILE A 147 11.47 -16.65 -4.59
C ILE A 147 12.41 -15.51 -5.02
N PRO A 148 13.48 -15.77 -5.80
CA PRO A 148 14.38 -14.73 -6.27
C PRO A 148 13.71 -13.72 -7.21
N ALA A 149 14.20 -12.48 -7.22
CA ALA A 149 13.82 -11.48 -8.22
C ALA A 149 14.16 -11.96 -9.64
N GLY A 150 13.35 -11.59 -10.64
CA GLY A 150 13.48 -12.04 -12.02
C GLY A 150 12.93 -13.44 -12.30
N SER A 151 12.42 -14.15 -11.28
CA SER A 151 11.81 -15.48 -11.49
C SER A 151 10.53 -15.36 -12.31
N VAL A 152 10.43 -16.14 -13.39
CA VAL A 152 9.25 -16.27 -14.25
C VAL A 152 8.46 -17.48 -13.79
N ALA A 153 7.15 -17.30 -13.57
CA ALA A 153 6.32 -18.32 -12.95
C ALA A 153 4.91 -18.40 -13.53
N LEU A 154 4.28 -19.57 -13.35
CA LEU A 154 2.90 -19.86 -13.77
C LEU A 154 2.03 -20.23 -12.57
N ALA A 155 0.79 -19.72 -12.56
CA ALA A 155 -0.27 -20.17 -11.66
C ALA A 155 -1.67 -19.79 -12.19
N GLY A 156 -2.61 -20.72 -12.10
CA GLY A 156 -3.92 -20.61 -12.74
C GLY A 156 -3.76 -20.40 -14.25
N GLU A 157 -4.42 -19.36 -14.74
CA GLU A 157 -4.31 -18.87 -16.13
C GLU A 157 -3.19 -17.84 -16.34
N PHE A 158 -2.44 -17.52 -15.28
CA PHE A 158 -1.50 -16.41 -15.27
C PHE A 158 -0.04 -16.86 -15.46
N SER A 159 0.70 -16.04 -16.20
CA SER A 159 2.16 -15.92 -16.10
C SER A 159 2.52 -14.63 -15.37
N GLY A 160 3.66 -14.63 -14.68
CA GLY A 160 4.09 -13.52 -13.83
C GLY A 160 5.60 -13.53 -13.64
N ILE A 161 6.16 -12.36 -13.34
CA ILE A 161 7.59 -12.18 -13.07
C ILE A 161 7.73 -11.52 -11.71
N TYR A 162 8.49 -12.14 -10.82
CA TYR A 162 8.73 -11.62 -9.48
C TYR A 162 9.69 -10.42 -9.56
N PRO A 163 9.26 -9.18 -9.26
CA PRO A 163 10.11 -7.99 -9.39
C PRO A 163 11.18 -7.92 -8.31
N GLN A 164 10.91 -8.52 -7.15
CA GLN A 164 11.76 -8.53 -5.97
C GLN A 164 11.65 -9.89 -5.25
N ALA A 165 12.61 -10.17 -4.36
CA ALA A 165 12.58 -11.39 -3.59
C ALA A 165 11.39 -11.42 -2.63
N SER A 166 10.50 -12.40 -2.78
CA SER A 166 9.26 -12.48 -2.00
C SER A 166 8.80 -13.92 -1.81
N PRO A 167 8.02 -14.25 -0.77
CA PRO A 167 7.39 -15.56 -0.66
C PRO A 167 6.34 -15.76 -1.75
N GLY A 168 6.14 -17.00 -2.21
CA GLY A 168 5.12 -17.30 -3.22
C GLY A 168 4.97 -18.78 -3.52
N GLY A 169 3.79 -19.14 -4.04
CA GLY A 169 3.42 -20.53 -4.36
C GLY A 169 3.35 -20.83 -5.86
N TRP A 170 3.81 -19.93 -6.73
CA TRP A 170 3.72 -20.16 -8.18
C TRP A 170 4.80 -21.14 -8.64
N GLN A 171 4.51 -21.85 -9.73
CA GLN A 171 5.46 -22.79 -10.33
C GLN A 171 6.50 -22.03 -11.14
N LEU A 172 7.77 -22.12 -10.76
CA LEU A 172 8.88 -21.41 -11.39
C LEU A 172 9.34 -22.13 -12.67
N ILE A 173 9.27 -21.46 -13.81
CA ILE A 173 9.61 -22.03 -15.12
C ILE A 173 10.92 -21.47 -15.71
N GLY A 174 11.41 -20.34 -15.20
CA GLY A 174 12.65 -19.73 -15.65
C GLY A 174 12.99 -18.45 -14.92
N GLN A 175 13.98 -17.73 -15.44
CA GLN A 175 14.46 -16.46 -14.89
C GLN A 175 14.79 -15.46 -16.01
N THR A 176 14.60 -14.18 -15.73
CA THR A 176 15.02 -13.07 -16.60
C THR A 176 15.95 -12.13 -15.85
N GLU A 177 16.92 -11.55 -16.57
CA GLU A 177 17.79 -10.50 -16.04
C GLU A 177 17.14 -9.10 -16.10
N LEU A 178 16.03 -8.96 -16.82
CA LEU A 178 15.31 -7.70 -16.90
C LEU A 178 14.70 -7.34 -15.54
N GLN A 179 15.01 -6.14 -15.06
CA GLN A 179 14.38 -5.60 -13.86
C GLN A 179 12.95 -5.16 -14.18
N MET A 180 11.96 -5.77 -13.52
CA MET A 180 10.55 -5.41 -13.68
C MET A 180 10.19 -4.07 -13.01
N TRP A 181 10.98 -3.67 -12.01
CA TRP A 181 10.83 -2.43 -11.27
C TRP A 181 12.18 -1.70 -11.20
N ASP A 182 12.23 -0.46 -11.66
CA ASP A 182 13.45 0.35 -11.69
C ASP A 182 13.13 1.84 -11.61
N MET A 183 13.42 2.45 -10.47
CA MET A 183 13.14 3.86 -10.20
C MET A 183 13.95 4.83 -11.07
N ALA A 184 15.00 4.38 -11.77
CA ALA A 184 15.76 5.21 -12.69
C ALA A 184 15.05 5.43 -14.04
N ARG A 185 13.99 4.67 -14.33
CA ARG A 185 13.19 4.81 -15.55
C ARG A 185 12.17 5.93 -15.42
N GLU A 186 11.84 6.56 -16.55
CA GLU A 186 10.70 7.49 -16.61
C GLU A 186 9.40 6.82 -16.14
N GLN A 187 9.27 5.53 -16.44
CA GLN A 187 8.23 4.66 -15.94
C GLN A 187 8.86 3.49 -15.16
N PRO A 188 8.75 3.48 -13.81
CA PRO A 188 9.44 2.49 -13.01
C PRO A 188 9.00 1.05 -13.23
N ALA A 189 7.70 0.82 -13.44
CA ALA A 189 7.18 -0.50 -13.78
C ALA A 189 7.39 -0.80 -15.27
N LEU A 190 8.13 -1.86 -15.61
CA LEU A 190 8.31 -2.27 -17.01
C LEU A 190 7.00 -2.67 -17.68
N LEU A 191 6.10 -3.28 -16.90
CA LEU A 191 4.85 -3.85 -17.37
C LEU A 191 3.68 -3.11 -16.70
N LEU A 192 2.84 -2.50 -17.54
CA LEU A 192 1.59 -1.89 -17.13
C LEU A 192 0.38 -2.67 -17.63
N PRO A 193 -0.78 -2.57 -16.96
CA PRO A 193 -2.05 -3.05 -17.49
C PRO A 193 -2.27 -2.61 -18.94
N GLY A 194 -2.62 -3.57 -19.81
CA GLY A 194 -2.83 -3.37 -21.24
C GLY A 194 -1.60 -3.59 -22.14
N ALA A 195 -0.38 -3.71 -21.57
CA ALA A 195 0.81 -4.05 -22.35
C ALA A 195 0.77 -5.49 -22.88
N GLN A 196 1.43 -5.73 -24.01
CA GLN A 196 1.64 -7.08 -24.55
C GLN A 196 3.06 -7.54 -24.27
N VAL A 197 3.23 -8.80 -23.90
CA VAL A 197 4.50 -9.40 -23.54
C VAL A 197 4.74 -10.62 -24.42
N ARG A 198 5.96 -10.70 -24.96
CA ARG A 198 6.45 -11.89 -25.66
C ARG A 198 7.69 -12.40 -24.98
N PHE A 199 7.67 -13.65 -24.56
CA PHE A 199 8.86 -14.30 -24.00
C PHE A 199 9.69 -14.90 -25.13
N VAL A 200 11.01 -14.77 -25.01
CA VAL A 200 11.97 -15.37 -25.93
C VAL A 200 13.02 -16.13 -25.13
N ASP A 201 13.53 -17.23 -25.66
CA ASP A 201 14.61 -17.96 -25.02
C ASP A 201 15.91 -17.11 -25.02
N GLY A 202 16.36 -16.74 -23.83
CA GLY A 202 17.58 -15.96 -23.62
C GLY A 202 18.87 -16.71 -23.98
N ALA A 203 18.81 -18.04 -24.13
CA ALA A 203 19.96 -18.84 -24.55
C ALA A 203 20.30 -18.66 -26.05
N ALA A 204 19.40 -18.10 -26.87
CA ALA A 204 19.52 -18.07 -28.34
C ALA A 204 19.90 -16.69 -28.94
N GLY A 205 20.26 -15.68 -28.15
CA GLY A 205 20.81 -14.44 -28.71
C GLY A 205 20.65 -13.22 -27.82
N ALA A 206 21.66 -12.92 -27.01
CA ALA A 206 21.76 -11.64 -26.33
C ALA A 206 22.15 -10.54 -27.34
N LYS A 207 21.17 -9.83 -27.88
CA LYS A 207 21.38 -8.41 -28.20
C LYS A 207 20.97 -7.61 -26.98
N THR A 208 21.94 -7.36 -26.13
CA THR A 208 21.86 -6.42 -25.01
C THR A 208 21.45 -5.06 -25.55
N ILE A 209 20.23 -4.62 -25.25
CA ILE A 209 19.87 -3.21 -25.41
C ILE A 209 20.40 -2.50 -24.16
N SER A 210 21.59 -1.94 -24.26
CA SER A 210 22.03 -0.93 -23.30
C SER A 210 21.14 0.30 -23.48
N LEU A 211 20.29 0.55 -22.48
CA LEU A 211 19.68 1.86 -22.33
C LEU A 211 20.78 2.88 -22.02
N PRO A 212 20.75 4.09 -22.60
CA PRO A 212 21.68 5.13 -22.22
C PRO A 212 21.53 5.41 -20.72
N SER A 213 22.65 5.38 -20.00
CA SER A 213 22.72 5.87 -18.63
C SER A 213 22.29 7.33 -18.61
N ARG A 214 21.09 7.58 -18.09
CA ARG A 214 20.67 8.96 -17.78
C ARG A 214 21.52 9.44 -16.59
N PRO A 215 21.92 10.72 -16.56
CA PRO A 215 22.64 11.26 -15.42
C PRO A 215 21.80 11.08 -14.16
N CYS A 216 22.44 10.64 -13.09
CA CYS A 216 21.91 10.70 -11.73
C CYS A 216 21.28 12.09 -11.53
N PRO A 217 20.07 12.21 -10.93
CA PRO A 217 19.58 13.52 -10.50
C PRO A 217 20.69 14.17 -9.69
N GLN A 218 21.19 15.30 -10.18
CA GLN A 218 22.22 16.05 -9.48
C GLN A 218 21.71 16.32 -8.07
N ALA A 219 22.59 16.10 -7.09
CA ALA A 219 22.38 16.55 -5.72
C ALA A 219 21.80 17.96 -5.77
N GLN A 220 20.60 18.13 -5.21
CA GLN A 220 19.97 19.44 -5.14
C GLN A 220 21.00 20.41 -4.56
N SER A 221 21.21 21.49 -5.29
CA SER A 221 22.14 22.57 -4.93
C SER A 221 21.88 22.93 -3.46
N ALA A 222 22.93 22.93 -2.66
CA ALA A 222 22.87 23.32 -1.26
C ALA A 222 22.11 24.63 -1.15
N THR A 223 20.88 24.56 -0.63
CA THR A 223 20.14 25.75 -0.25
C THR A 223 20.85 26.32 0.97
N GLU A 224 21.08 27.63 1.00
CA GLU A 224 21.66 28.37 2.13
C GLU A 224 20.66 28.41 3.32
N GLY A 225 20.27 27.24 3.81
CA GLY A 225 19.30 27.06 4.90
C GLY A 225 19.92 26.35 6.10
N ALA A 226 19.31 26.55 7.27
CA ALA A 226 19.66 25.78 8.46
C ALA A 226 19.40 24.28 8.21
N THR A 227 20.14 23.41 8.92
CA THR A 227 20.01 21.95 8.75
C THR A 227 19.83 21.26 10.10
N LEU A 228 19.33 20.03 10.10
CA LEU A 228 19.30 19.17 11.29
C LEU A 228 20.23 17.98 11.09
N SER A 229 21.21 17.79 11.96
CA SER A 229 22.05 16.58 12.00
C SER A 229 21.38 15.51 12.85
N VAL A 230 21.12 14.34 12.27
CA VAL A 230 20.51 13.21 12.98
C VAL A 230 21.55 12.55 13.88
N LEU A 231 21.29 12.54 15.19
CA LEU A 231 22.17 11.93 16.20
C LEU A 231 21.72 10.50 16.55
N ALA A 232 20.41 10.24 16.50
CA ALA A 232 19.82 8.92 16.69
C ALA A 232 18.44 8.87 16.03
N THR A 233 18.07 7.71 15.49
CA THR A 233 16.81 7.54 14.74
C THR A 233 15.75 6.79 15.53
N GLY A 234 16.07 6.35 16.75
CA GLY A 234 15.20 5.52 17.56
C GLY A 234 15.02 4.12 16.98
N LEU A 235 13.84 3.54 17.16
CA LEU A 235 13.49 2.24 16.55
C LEU A 235 13.39 2.36 15.02
N GLN A 236 12.74 3.41 14.54
CA GLN A 236 12.59 3.72 13.12
C GLN A 236 12.12 5.16 12.97
N THR A 237 12.70 5.88 12.01
CA THR A 237 12.22 7.20 11.57
C THR A 237 12.17 7.23 10.05
N LEU A 238 11.00 7.56 9.49
CA LEU A 238 10.72 7.55 8.06
C LEU A 238 10.25 8.90 7.57
N TRP A 239 10.49 9.18 6.29
CA TRP A 239 9.87 10.29 5.58
C TRP A 239 8.43 9.97 5.24
N GLN A 240 7.51 10.87 5.60
CA GLN A 240 6.09 10.72 5.29
C GLN A 240 5.47 12.07 4.88
N ASP A 241 4.58 12.03 3.91
CA ASP A 241 3.65 13.11 3.55
C ASP A 241 2.24 12.51 3.41
N ASP A 242 1.35 13.12 2.63
CA ASP A 242 0.00 12.59 2.38
C ASP A 242 -0.02 11.30 1.55
N GLY A 243 1.12 10.88 0.99
CA GLY A 243 1.26 9.72 0.12
C GLY A 243 1.17 10.08 -1.35
N ARG A 244 1.14 9.05 -2.19
CA ARG A 244 1.22 9.14 -3.67
C ARG A 244 -0.04 8.57 -4.28
N VAL A 245 -1.08 9.40 -4.25
CA VAL A 245 -2.42 9.12 -4.77
C VAL A 245 -2.37 8.81 -6.28
N GLY A 246 -3.22 7.88 -6.73
CA GLY A 246 -3.42 7.59 -8.15
C GLY A 246 -2.30 6.78 -8.81
N LYS A 247 -1.48 6.07 -8.02
CA LYS A 247 -0.38 5.23 -8.52
C LYS A 247 -0.71 3.74 -8.53
N ALA A 248 -1.96 3.35 -8.29
CA ALA A 248 -2.36 1.94 -8.21
C ALA A 248 -2.09 1.13 -9.49
N ALA A 249 -2.18 1.74 -10.67
CA ALA A 249 -1.87 1.07 -11.94
C ALA A 249 -0.43 0.51 -12.02
N MET A 250 0.50 1.02 -11.20
CA MET A 250 1.87 0.51 -11.11
C MET A 250 2.07 -0.55 -10.02
N GLY A 251 0.99 -0.94 -9.34
CA GLY A 251 1.04 -1.87 -8.21
C GLY A 251 1.43 -1.20 -6.88
N LEU A 252 1.33 0.12 -6.78
CA LEU A 252 1.71 0.89 -5.60
C LEU A 252 0.50 1.34 -4.76
N SER A 253 0.60 1.09 -3.45
CA SER A 253 -0.26 1.73 -2.45
C SER A 253 0.01 3.24 -2.39
N GLU A 254 -0.89 3.99 -1.77
CA GLU A 254 -0.68 5.42 -1.54
C GLU A 254 0.42 5.70 -0.52
N SER A 255 0.62 4.80 0.46
CA SER A 255 1.49 5.03 1.61
C SER A 255 1.15 6.35 2.33
N GLY A 256 2.16 7.08 2.82
CA GLY A 256 1.99 8.33 3.56
C GLY A 256 1.87 8.12 5.07
N ALA A 257 1.70 9.21 5.80
CA ALA A 257 1.60 9.17 7.27
C ALA A 257 0.46 8.26 7.73
N MET A 258 0.73 7.41 8.73
CA MET A 258 -0.29 6.56 9.35
C MET A 258 -1.37 7.38 10.05
N ASP A 259 -0.98 8.49 10.67
CA ASP A 259 -1.86 9.46 11.29
C ASP A 259 -1.68 10.81 10.59
N LYS A 260 -2.45 11.00 9.51
CA LYS A 260 -2.44 12.23 8.71
C LYS A 260 -2.90 13.44 9.52
N ILE A 261 -3.76 13.24 10.53
CA ILE A 261 -4.24 14.33 11.39
C ILE A 261 -3.06 14.93 12.16
N ALA A 262 -2.23 14.08 12.77
CA ALA A 262 -1.02 14.51 13.47
C ALA A 262 0.02 15.11 12.52
N LEU A 263 0.25 14.53 11.33
CA LEU A 263 1.15 15.10 10.33
C LEU A 263 0.70 16.52 9.93
N HIS A 264 -0.57 16.71 9.61
CA HIS A 264 -1.12 18.02 9.24
C HIS A 264 -1.00 19.02 10.39
N ALA A 265 -1.24 18.58 11.63
CA ALA A 265 -1.06 19.41 12.82
C ALA A 265 0.40 19.88 12.97
N ALA A 266 1.37 19.00 12.76
CA ALA A 266 2.79 19.36 12.84
C ALA A 266 3.12 20.49 11.86
N ASN A 267 2.68 20.34 10.60
CA ASN A 267 2.90 21.33 9.56
C ASN A 267 2.17 22.65 9.83
N ARG A 268 0.92 22.62 10.32
CA ARG A 268 0.18 23.83 10.69
C ARG A 268 0.90 24.65 11.75
N ILE A 269 1.40 23.99 12.81
CA ILE A 269 2.10 24.65 13.92
C ILE A 269 3.28 25.50 13.43
N VAL A 270 4.08 24.97 12.50
CA VAL A 270 5.26 25.68 11.96
C VAL A 270 4.94 26.59 10.76
N GLY A 271 3.68 26.62 10.32
CA GLY A 271 3.19 27.45 9.22
C GLY A 271 3.48 26.88 7.82
N ASN A 272 3.72 25.58 7.68
CA ASN A 272 3.89 24.92 6.38
C ASN A 272 2.54 24.64 5.70
N PRO A 273 2.52 24.38 4.38
CA PRO A 273 1.44 23.61 3.77
C PRO A 273 1.19 22.31 4.55
N VAL A 274 -0.08 21.96 4.77
CA VAL A 274 -0.43 20.84 5.68
C VAL A 274 0.12 19.49 5.23
N ASN A 275 0.27 19.30 3.92
CA ASN A 275 0.74 18.09 3.26
C ASN A 275 2.26 18.04 3.07
N SER A 276 3.02 18.97 3.66
CA SER A 276 4.47 18.97 3.53
C SER A 276 5.12 17.73 4.18
N PRO A 277 6.26 17.26 3.67
CA PRO A 277 6.96 16.11 4.25
C PRO A 277 7.38 16.34 5.70
N CYS A 278 7.14 15.34 6.54
CA CYS A 278 7.50 15.27 7.95
C CYS A 278 8.29 13.99 8.25
N LEU A 279 8.95 13.96 9.40
CA LEU A 279 9.52 12.73 9.96
C LEU A 279 8.46 12.01 10.78
N GLU A 280 8.11 10.77 10.43
CA GLU A 280 7.32 9.86 11.26
C GLU A 280 8.28 8.99 12.09
N THR A 281 8.23 9.09 13.42
CA THR A 281 9.12 8.36 14.33
C THR A 281 8.35 7.48 15.32
N LEU A 282 8.93 6.34 15.67
CA LEU A 282 8.44 5.42 16.71
C LEU A 282 9.05 5.73 18.11
N GLY A 283 9.66 6.91 18.27
CA GLY A 283 10.31 7.35 19.50
C GLY A 283 11.81 7.03 19.56
N GLY A 284 12.53 7.77 20.40
CA GLY A 284 13.99 7.69 20.56
C GLY A 284 14.79 8.53 19.54
N PHE A 285 14.12 9.40 18.79
CA PHE A 285 14.76 10.27 17.79
C PHE A 285 15.54 11.40 18.46
N ARG A 286 16.75 11.67 17.97
CA ARG A 286 17.57 12.82 18.38
C ARG A 286 18.16 13.53 17.18
N ALA A 287 18.13 14.86 17.20
CA ALA A 287 18.78 15.68 16.20
C ALA A 287 19.41 16.93 16.81
N ARG A 288 20.44 17.46 16.14
CA ARG A 288 21.09 18.73 16.47
C ARG A 288 20.79 19.76 15.40
N ALA A 289 20.46 20.98 15.79
CA ALA A 289 20.27 22.09 14.88
C ALA A 289 21.60 22.71 14.44
N ASN A 290 21.79 22.90 13.14
CA ASN A 290 22.94 23.56 12.53
C ASN A 290 22.45 24.89 11.91
N GLY A 291 22.09 25.83 12.77
CA GLY A 291 21.38 27.07 12.42
C GLY A 291 20.05 27.15 13.17
N ASP A 292 19.46 28.35 13.20
CA ASP A 292 18.22 28.57 13.92
C ASP A 292 17.03 27.98 13.16
N VAL A 293 16.27 27.09 13.81
CA VAL A 293 15.12 26.40 13.22
C VAL A 293 13.94 26.39 14.17
N VAL A 294 12.74 26.51 13.61
CA VAL A 294 11.49 26.30 14.34
C VAL A 294 10.95 24.93 13.97
N ILE A 295 10.72 24.07 14.96
CA ILE A 295 10.15 22.74 14.77
C ILE A 295 8.81 22.59 15.49
N SER A 296 8.09 21.52 15.21
CA SER A 296 6.96 21.04 16.00
C SER A 296 7.01 19.53 16.13
N VAL A 297 6.43 19.01 17.21
CA VAL A 297 6.26 17.58 17.45
C VAL A 297 4.80 17.31 17.78
N THR A 298 4.16 16.37 17.06
CA THR A 298 2.75 15.98 17.24
C THR A 298 2.59 14.46 17.20
N GLY A 299 1.35 13.96 17.26
CA GLY A 299 1.04 12.53 17.29
C GLY A 299 1.05 11.96 18.70
N ALA A 300 1.65 10.77 18.85
CA ALA A 300 1.75 10.07 20.12
C ALA A 300 2.52 10.90 21.17
N PRO A 301 1.96 11.11 22.38
CA PRO A 301 2.62 11.88 23.42
C PRO A 301 3.89 11.15 23.90
N CYS A 302 5.02 11.81 23.73
CA CYS A 302 6.32 11.37 24.21
C CYS A 302 7.02 12.50 24.99
N PRO A 303 7.90 12.16 25.95
CA PRO A 303 8.75 13.17 26.58
C PRO A 303 9.63 13.85 25.53
N VAL A 304 9.58 15.17 25.43
CA VAL A 304 10.45 15.96 24.54
C VAL A 304 11.43 16.75 25.41
N ALA A 305 12.73 16.54 25.19
CA ALA A 305 13.79 17.22 25.90
C ALA A 305 14.64 18.05 24.93
N LEU A 306 14.81 19.33 25.25
CA LEU A 306 15.72 20.25 24.55
C LEU A 306 16.98 20.40 25.40
N ARG A 307 18.14 20.18 24.80
CA ARG A 307 19.45 20.45 25.40
C ARG A 307 20.09 21.61 24.65
N THR A 308 20.43 22.69 25.36
CA THR A 308 21.09 23.84 24.73
C THR A 308 22.55 23.53 24.41
N SER A 309 23.14 24.30 23.49
CA SER A 309 24.59 24.25 23.22
C SER A 309 25.46 24.51 24.46
N GLU A 310 24.93 25.21 25.47
CA GLU A 310 25.58 25.49 26.76
C GLU A 310 25.43 24.34 27.78
N GLY A 311 24.63 23.32 27.46
CA GLY A 311 24.44 22.10 28.25
C GLY A 311 23.23 22.11 29.17
N GLU A 312 22.40 23.16 29.16
CA GLU A 312 21.14 23.20 29.91
C GLU A 312 20.11 22.25 29.32
N CYS A 313 19.21 21.71 30.13
CA CYS A 313 18.20 20.74 29.68
C CYS A 313 16.80 21.18 30.10
N TYR A 314 15.90 21.28 29.13
CA TYR A 314 14.51 21.70 29.30
C TYR A 314 13.55 20.59 28.87
N ALA A 315 12.52 20.32 29.66
CA ALA A 315 11.37 19.54 29.22
C ALA A 315 10.42 20.48 28.49
N VAL A 316 10.04 20.13 27.26
CA VAL A 316 9.18 20.96 26.40
C VAL A 316 7.90 20.24 26.03
N GLU A 317 6.83 21.01 25.85
CA GLU A 317 5.53 20.47 25.45
C GLU A 317 5.48 20.18 23.95
N SER A 318 4.79 19.09 23.58
CA SER A 318 4.43 18.81 22.19
C SER A 318 3.23 19.67 21.76
N TYR A 319 2.90 19.66 20.46
CA TYR A 319 1.83 20.48 19.87
C TYR A 319 2.03 22.00 19.99
N ARG A 320 3.28 22.44 20.13
CA ARG A 320 3.68 23.86 20.12
C ARG A 320 4.88 24.08 19.22
N PRO A 321 5.08 25.31 18.69
CA PRO A 321 6.29 25.63 17.95
C PRO A 321 7.46 25.76 18.93
N LEU A 322 8.56 25.08 18.62
CA LEU A 322 9.78 25.08 19.42
C LEU A 322 10.91 25.70 18.59
N ASN A 323 11.52 26.75 19.11
CA ASN A 323 12.71 27.34 18.50
C ASN A 323 13.96 26.61 19.00
N LEU A 324 14.77 26.10 18.09
CA LEU A 324 16.08 25.53 18.35
C LEU A 324 17.13 26.50 17.81
N ALA A 325 18.03 26.97 18.67
CA ALA A 325 19.17 27.76 18.24
C ALA A 325 20.24 26.85 17.63
N ALA A 326 21.16 27.44 16.87
CA ALA A 326 22.33 26.71 16.37
C ALA A 326 23.09 25.99 17.51
N GLY A 327 23.27 24.68 17.37
CA GLY A 327 23.94 23.82 18.35
C GLY A 327 23.01 23.12 19.33
N ASP A 328 21.74 23.51 19.42
CA ASP A 328 20.77 22.87 20.31
C ASP A 328 20.42 21.45 19.84
N GLU A 329 20.16 20.57 20.79
CA GLU A 329 19.77 19.19 20.55
C GLU A 329 18.34 18.94 21.02
N ILE A 330 17.54 18.30 20.17
CA ILE A 330 16.20 17.83 20.51
C ILE A 330 16.21 16.31 20.68
N HIS A 331 15.54 15.82 21.71
CA HIS A 331 15.35 14.39 21.97
C HIS A 331 13.87 14.09 22.18
N LEU A 332 13.32 13.25 21.28
CA LEU A 332 11.99 12.69 21.38
C LEU A 332 12.11 11.32 22.04
N GLY A 333 11.61 11.18 23.26
CA GLY A 333 11.61 9.93 24.00
C GLY A 333 10.64 8.90 23.42
N THR A 334 10.44 7.81 24.15
CA THR A 334 9.48 6.76 23.77
C THR A 334 8.06 7.18 24.17
N PRO A 335 7.06 7.09 23.27
CA PRO A 335 5.67 7.34 23.62
C PRO A 335 5.15 6.29 24.61
N THR A 336 4.32 6.72 25.57
CA THR A 336 3.65 5.82 26.53
C THR A 336 2.23 5.46 26.10
N ARG A 337 1.63 6.29 25.24
CA ARG A 337 0.32 6.12 24.62
C ARG A 337 0.43 6.49 23.15
N GLY A 338 -0.26 5.77 22.28
CA GLY A 338 -0.01 5.85 20.85
C GLY A 338 1.32 5.18 20.46
N LEU A 339 1.69 5.30 19.19
CA LEU A 339 2.87 4.65 18.64
C LEU A 339 3.75 5.58 17.79
N ARG A 340 3.16 6.57 17.10
CA ARG A 340 3.84 7.38 16.08
C ARG A 340 3.76 8.86 16.41
N SER A 341 4.92 9.51 16.43
CA SER A 341 5.03 10.97 16.54
C SER A 341 5.55 11.56 15.23
N TYR A 342 5.19 12.80 14.95
CA TYR A 342 5.57 13.51 13.72
C TYR A 342 6.39 14.74 14.05
N LEU A 343 7.52 14.94 13.37
CA LEU A 343 8.34 16.13 13.47
C LEU A 343 8.30 16.91 12.15
N ALA A 344 7.91 18.18 12.25
CA ALA A 344 7.98 19.14 11.15
C ALA A 344 8.98 20.25 11.46
N VAL A 345 9.53 20.86 10.40
CA VAL A 345 10.37 22.05 10.50
C VAL A 345 9.76 23.18 9.67
N ARG A 346 9.81 24.40 10.18
CA ARG A 346 9.36 25.59 9.45
C ARG A 346 10.13 25.70 8.13
N SER A 347 9.41 26.12 7.09
CA SER A 347 9.88 26.12 5.70
C SER A 347 10.05 24.73 5.08
N GLY A 348 9.69 23.66 5.78
CA GLY A 348 9.65 22.29 5.27
C GLY A 348 11.04 21.68 5.05
N PHE A 349 11.07 20.35 4.99
CA PHE A 349 12.27 19.58 4.64
C PHE A 349 12.47 19.52 3.13
N VAL A 350 13.71 19.69 2.69
CA VAL A 350 14.13 19.43 1.32
C VAL A 350 14.44 17.94 1.21
N VAL A 351 13.49 17.20 0.64
CA VAL A 351 13.55 15.73 0.53
C VAL A 351 13.24 15.31 -0.90
N GLN A 352 13.92 14.26 -1.35
CA GLN A 352 13.68 13.68 -2.67
C GLN A 352 12.25 13.12 -2.76
N GLN A 353 11.52 13.53 -3.79
CA GLN A 353 10.21 12.96 -4.10
C GLN A 353 10.35 11.81 -5.10
N SER A 354 9.61 10.73 -4.86
CA SER A 354 9.44 9.60 -5.77
C SER A 354 7.97 9.54 -6.20
N LEU A 355 7.72 9.62 -7.50
CA LEU A 355 6.37 9.55 -8.07
C LEU A 355 5.39 10.60 -7.49
N GLY A 356 5.90 11.79 -7.14
CA GLY A 356 5.12 12.91 -6.64
C GLY A 356 4.92 12.96 -5.12
N SER A 357 5.63 12.13 -4.35
CA SER A 357 5.57 12.12 -2.88
C SER A 357 6.91 11.74 -2.26
N ALA A 358 7.16 12.21 -1.04
CA ALA A 358 8.30 11.88 -0.20
C ALA A 358 8.03 10.71 0.76
N ALA A 359 6.86 10.10 0.71
CA ALA A 359 6.50 9.00 1.61
C ALA A 359 7.28 7.72 1.30
N ARG A 360 7.86 7.12 2.34
CA ARG A 360 8.48 5.79 2.26
C ARG A 360 7.41 4.71 2.36
N ASP A 361 7.30 3.93 1.28
CA ASP A 361 6.63 2.63 1.25
C ASP A 361 7.53 1.53 1.80
N SER A 362 7.11 0.88 2.87
CA SER A 362 7.87 -0.24 3.44
C SER A 362 7.68 -1.54 2.67
N LEU A 363 6.53 -1.73 2.00
CA LEU A 363 6.31 -2.92 1.19
C LEU A 363 6.97 -2.77 -0.18
N ALA A 364 6.75 -1.62 -0.81
CA ALA A 364 7.26 -1.37 -2.15
C ALA A 364 8.74 -1.00 -2.19
N GLN A 365 9.30 -0.54 -1.05
CA GLN A 365 10.65 0.03 -0.96
C GLN A 365 10.81 1.22 -1.93
N VAL A 366 9.81 2.11 -1.94
CA VAL A 366 9.73 3.30 -2.80
C VAL A 366 9.69 4.55 -1.92
N GLY A 367 10.35 5.61 -2.38
CA GLY A 367 10.56 6.83 -1.59
C GLY A 367 11.92 6.83 -0.89
N PRO A 368 12.25 7.91 -0.18
CA PRO A 368 13.52 8.04 0.55
C PRO A 368 13.80 6.85 1.47
N GLU A 369 15.07 6.49 1.63
CA GLU A 369 15.46 5.46 2.60
C GLU A 369 15.15 5.90 4.04
N PRO A 370 14.94 4.94 4.97
CA PRO A 370 14.86 5.24 6.40
C PRO A 370 16.09 6.04 6.86
N LEU A 371 15.89 6.98 7.79
CA LEU A 371 16.99 7.80 8.30
C LEU A 371 18.03 6.95 9.03
N CYS A 372 19.28 7.39 8.93
CA CYS A 372 20.45 6.87 9.64
C CYS A 372 21.04 7.95 10.57
N ALA A 373 21.73 7.51 11.62
CA ALA A 373 22.53 8.42 12.42
C ALA A 373 23.68 8.99 11.57
N GLY A 374 23.87 10.30 11.63
CA GLY A 374 24.83 11.04 10.80
C GLY A 374 24.19 11.73 9.59
N ASP A 375 22.94 11.44 9.24
CA ASP A 375 22.25 12.11 8.15
C ASP A 375 22.08 13.61 8.43
N ILE A 376 22.20 14.43 7.37
CA ILE A 376 21.98 15.88 7.43
C ILE A 376 20.68 16.19 6.70
N LEU A 377 19.70 16.69 7.44
CA LEU A 377 18.38 17.03 6.91
C LEU A 377 18.37 18.49 6.49
N LEU A 378 18.20 18.73 5.18
CA LEU A 378 18.11 20.06 4.61
C LEU A 378 16.72 20.66 4.86
N THR A 379 16.66 21.97 5.15
CA THR A 379 15.40 22.71 5.36
C THR A 379 15.26 23.82 4.32
N GLY A 380 14.08 24.44 4.22
CA GLY A 380 13.85 25.55 3.30
C GLY A 380 13.19 25.15 1.98
N ALA A 381 12.43 24.05 1.96
CA ALA A 381 11.65 23.64 0.80
C ALA A 381 10.57 24.65 0.36
N HIS A 382 10.10 25.49 1.29
CA HIS A 382 9.08 26.51 1.04
C HIS A 382 9.65 27.92 1.21
N GLN A 383 9.54 28.73 0.16
CA GLN A 383 9.92 30.15 0.20
C GLN A 383 8.93 31.02 0.97
N ARG A 384 7.66 30.57 1.08
CA ARG A 384 6.60 31.27 1.80
C ARG A 384 5.99 30.33 2.82
N CYS A 385 5.91 30.80 4.06
CA CYS A 385 5.24 30.10 5.15
C CYS A 385 4.08 30.96 5.66
N ASN A 386 3.06 30.30 6.18
CA ASN A 386 2.01 30.94 6.96
C ASN A 386 2.52 31.34 8.35
N ALA A 387 1.65 32.01 9.10
CA ALA A 387 1.88 32.29 10.52
C ALA A 387 2.04 30.98 11.30
N VAL A 388 2.88 31.01 12.33
CA VAL A 388 3.00 29.91 13.28
C VAL A 388 1.75 29.85 14.14
N LEU A 389 1.30 28.64 14.48
CA LEU A 389 0.17 28.43 15.37
C LEU A 389 0.67 28.03 16.76
N LEU A 390 0.22 28.74 17.79
CA LEU A 390 0.67 28.51 19.17
C LEU A 390 -0.21 27.50 19.91
N ASP A 391 -1.49 27.41 19.54
CA ASP A 391 -2.53 26.71 20.29
C ASP A 391 -3.21 25.60 19.46
N GLU A 392 -2.41 24.67 18.92
CA GLU A 392 -2.95 23.47 18.25
C GLU A 392 -3.35 22.42 19.31
N LEU A 393 -4.58 21.90 19.24
CA LEU A 393 -5.06 20.93 20.21
C LEU A 393 -4.68 19.49 19.80
N PRO A 394 -4.11 18.68 20.71
CA PRO A 394 -3.83 17.29 20.42
C PRO A 394 -5.10 16.45 20.35
N VAL A 395 -5.05 15.37 19.57
CA VAL A 395 -6.03 14.28 19.68
C VAL A 395 -5.84 13.60 21.04
N VAL A 396 -6.87 13.65 21.87
CA VAL A 396 -6.88 13.03 23.20
C VAL A 396 -7.29 11.55 23.12
N GLY A 397 -6.80 10.73 24.06
CA GLY A 397 -7.28 9.35 24.21
C GLY A 397 -6.58 8.29 23.34
N LEU A 398 -5.35 8.53 22.89
CA LEU A 398 -4.56 7.48 22.22
C LEU A 398 -4.35 6.25 23.13
N PRO A 399 -4.31 5.03 22.56
CA PRO A 399 -4.28 3.80 23.35
C PRO A 399 -2.90 3.45 23.90
N ALA A 400 -2.86 2.79 25.04
CA ALA A 400 -1.67 2.18 25.61
C ALA A 400 -1.67 0.64 25.45
N ALA A 401 -0.51 0.02 25.62
CA ALA A 401 -0.42 -1.44 25.73
C ALA A 401 -1.28 -1.93 26.91
N GLY A 402 -2.01 -3.04 26.71
CA GLY A 402 -2.97 -3.58 27.69
C GLY A 402 -4.36 -2.93 27.66
N GLU A 403 -4.55 -1.82 26.96
CA GLU A 403 -5.87 -1.21 26.77
C GLU A 403 -6.61 -1.82 25.58
N THR A 404 -7.93 -1.65 25.56
CA THR A 404 -8.79 -2.09 24.45
C THR A 404 -9.32 -0.87 23.69
N VAL A 405 -9.19 -0.90 22.37
CA VAL A 405 -9.68 0.11 21.43
C VAL A 405 -10.85 -0.45 20.65
N THR A 406 -11.89 0.36 20.45
CA THR A 406 -12.99 0.01 19.55
C THR A 406 -12.78 0.65 18.20
N LEU A 407 -12.81 -0.16 17.13
CA LEU A 407 -12.77 0.32 15.75
C LEU A 407 -14.10 -0.01 15.06
N ASP A 408 -14.72 1.02 14.50
CA ASP A 408 -15.89 0.87 13.64
C ASP A 408 -15.52 0.20 12.32
N ILE A 409 -16.33 -0.78 11.91
CA ILE A 409 -16.14 -1.58 10.71
C ILE A 409 -17.41 -1.67 9.88
N ILE A 410 -17.21 -1.80 8.57
CA ILE A 410 -18.22 -2.15 7.58
C ILE A 410 -17.96 -3.62 7.19
N LEU A 411 -18.98 -4.47 7.29
CA LEU A 411 -18.85 -5.86 6.86
C LEU A 411 -18.81 -5.94 5.32
N GLY A 412 -17.84 -6.68 4.80
CA GLY A 412 -17.62 -6.89 3.36
C GLY A 412 -16.14 -6.77 2.96
N PRO A 413 -15.80 -7.06 1.71
CA PRO A 413 -16.68 -7.57 0.65
C PRO A 413 -16.93 -9.08 0.71
N ARG A 414 -16.19 -9.85 1.54
CA ARG A 414 -16.26 -11.32 1.58
C ARG A 414 -16.79 -11.88 2.90
N THR A 415 -17.68 -11.16 3.58
CA THR A 415 -18.33 -11.68 4.80
C THR A 415 -19.09 -12.99 4.53
N ASP A 416 -19.59 -13.17 3.30
CA ASP A 416 -20.24 -14.40 2.80
C ASP A 416 -19.32 -15.64 2.73
N TRP A 417 -18.02 -15.49 2.97
CA TRP A 417 -17.06 -16.60 3.10
C TRP A 417 -16.92 -17.13 4.53
N PHE A 418 -17.61 -16.51 5.49
CA PHE A 418 -17.51 -16.83 6.91
C PHE A 418 -18.87 -17.26 7.46
N SER A 419 -18.84 -18.13 8.47
CA SER A 419 -20.06 -18.50 9.18
C SER A 419 -20.59 -17.32 10.01
N ALA A 420 -21.89 -17.29 10.31
CA ALA A 420 -22.46 -16.31 11.23
C ALA A 420 -21.74 -16.29 12.59
N LYS A 421 -21.34 -17.47 13.08
CA LYS A 421 -20.51 -17.62 14.30
C LYS A 421 -19.15 -16.92 14.16
N ALA A 422 -18.50 -16.99 13.01
CA ALA A 422 -17.23 -16.30 12.78
C ALA A 422 -17.40 -14.77 12.75
N VAL A 423 -18.51 -14.27 12.19
CA VAL A 423 -18.82 -12.82 12.24
C VAL A 423 -19.11 -12.37 13.68
N GLU A 424 -19.86 -13.16 14.45
CA GLU A 424 -20.09 -12.91 15.88
C GLU A 424 -18.75 -12.93 16.65
N GLN A 425 -17.89 -13.92 16.41
CA GLN A 425 -16.56 -14.02 17.00
C GLN A 425 -15.66 -12.82 16.66
N LEU A 426 -15.73 -12.28 15.44
CA LEU A 426 -14.99 -11.08 15.05
C LEU A 426 -15.33 -9.90 15.97
N THR A 427 -16.61 -9.74 16.32
CA THR A 427 -17.12 -8.55 17.03
C THR A 427 -17.14 -8.67 18.56
N THR A 428 -17.23 -9.89 19.08
CA THR A 428 -17.40 -10.15 20.53
C THR A 428 -16.08 -10.33 21.26
N GLN A 429 -15.07 -10.92 20.62
CA GLN A 429 -13.77 -11.15 21.25
C GLN A 429 -12.81 -9.96 21.09
N ALA A 430 -11.81 -9.88 21.96
CA ALA A 430 -10.74 -8.90 21.85
C ALA A 430 -9.57 -9.47 21.03
N TRP A 431 -9.08 -8.69 20.09
CA TRP A 431 -7.99 -9.05 19.19
C TRP A 431 -6.71 -8.35 19.62
N GLN A 432 -5.72 -9.10 20.11
CA GLN A 432 -4.45 -8.54 20.53
C GLN A 432 -3.59 -8.17 19.32
N VAL A 433 -3.04 -6.95 19.32
CA VAL A 433 -2.06 -6.50 18.32
C VAL A 433 -0.71 -7.13 18.65
N THR A 434 -0.18 -7.93 17.75
CA THR A 434 1.09 -8.63 17.96
C THR A 434 2.31 -7.76 17.61
N PRO A 435 3.52 -8.09 18.13
CA PRO A 435 4.77 -7.39 17.78
C PRO A 435 5.19 -7.52 16.30
N GLN A 436 4.55 -8.40 15.51
CA GLN A 436 4.81 -8.54 14.08
C GLN A 436 4.11 -7.46 13.23
N SER A 437 3.37 -6.55 13.87
CA SER A 437 2.64 -5.47 13.23
C SER A 437 3.57 -4.37 12.70
N ASN A 438 3.26 -3.83 11.53
CA ASN A 438 4.05 -2.77 10.89
C ASN A 438 3.14 -1.88 10.02
N ARG A 439 3.74 -1.05 9.17
CA ARG A 439 3.02 -0.14 8.25
C ARG A 439 2.18 -0.84 7.18
N ILE A 440 2.43 -2.12 6.90
CA ILE A 440 1.65 -2.93 5.94
C ILE A 440 0.33 -3.34 6.60
N GLY A 441 0.39 -3.75 7.87
CA GLY A 441 -0.80 -4.07 8.63
C GLY A 441 -0.56 -4.49 10.07
N LEU A 442 -1.62 -4.40 10.87
CA LEU A 442 -1.66 -4.96 12.22
C LEU A 442 -1.96 -6.45 12.15
N ARG A 443 -1.07 -7.25 12.73
CA ARG A 443 -1.21 -8.70 12.85
C ARG A 443 -1.96 -8.99 14.14
N LEU A 444 -3.19 -9.47 14.02
CA LEU A 444 -4.10 -9.66 15.15
C LEU A 444 -4.11 -11.12 15.59
N CYS A 445 -4.16 -11.33 16.90
CA CYS A 445 -4.25 -12.65 17.52
C CYS A 445 -5.39 -12.69 18.53
N ALA A 446 -6.18 -13.75 18.51
CA ALA A 446 -7.12 -14.08 19.58
C ALA A 446 -7.19 -15.60 19.81
N GLU A 447 -7.81 -15.99 20.92
CA GLU A 447 -7.94 -17.39 21.33
C GLU A 447 -8.72 -18.22 20.30
N GLN A 448 -9.78 -17.64 19.71
CA GLN A 448 -10.65 -18.34 18.78
C GLN A 448 -10.42 -17.82 17.34
N PRO A 449 -9.75 -18.59 16.47
CA PRO A 449 -9.55 -18.21 15.08
C PRO A 449 -10.87 -18.20 14.31
N LEU A 450 -10.96 -17.34 13.29
CA LEU A 450 -12.16 -17.23 12.46
C LEU A 450 -12.26 -18.41 11.48
N ALA A 451 -13.39 -19.10 11.52
CA ALA A 451 -13.68 -20.21 10.62
C ALA A 451 -14.32 -19.72 9.31
N ARG A 452 -13.72 -20.13 8.18
CA ARG A 452 -14.31 -19.97 6.85
C ARG A 452 -15.30 -21.10 6.55
N CYS A 453 -16.39 -20.78 5.85
CA CYS A 453 -17.29 -21.78 5.27
C CYS A 453 -16.94 -22.11 3.81
N GLN A 454 -16.20 -21.22 3.13
CA GLN A 454 -15.67 -21.44 1.80
C GLN A 454 -14.16 -21.70 1.85
N HIS A 455 -13.74 -22.85 1.31
CA HIS A 455 -12.34 -23.33 1.35
C HIS A 455 -11.62 -23.24 0.00
N GLN A 456 -12.33 -22.84 -1.05
CA GLN A 456 -11.73 -22.61 -2.37
C GLN A 456 -10.75 -21.44 -2.33
N GLU A 457 -9.78 -21.44 -3.25
CA GLU A 457 -8.87 -20.31 -3.40
C GLU A 457 -9.61 -19.11 -3.98
N LEU A 458 -9.49 -17.94 -3.33
CA LEU A 458 -10.04 -16.70 -3.83
C LEU A 458 -9.10 -16.14 -4.90
N PRO A 459 -9.57 -15.89 -6.14
CA PRO A 459 -8.80 -15.12 -7.11
C PRO A 459 -8.37 -13.78 -6.51
N SER A 460 -7.21 -13.24 -6.90
CA SER A 460 -6.75 -11.97 -6.34
C SER A 460 -7.80 -10.87 -6.54
N GLU A 461 -8.08 -10.10 -5.50
CA GLU A 461 -9.05 -9.00 -5.50
C GLU A 461 -8.39 -7.71 -5.03
N GLY A 462 -8.94 -6.57 -5.44
CA GLY A 462 -8.51 -5.28 -4.93
C GLY A 462 -8.77 -5.16 -3.43
N THR A 463 -7.83 -4.59 -2.69
CA THR A 463 -7.92 -4.31 -1.26
C THR A 463 -7.63 -2.83 -1.03
N CYS A 464 -8.08 -2.31 0.11
CA CYS A 464 -7.85 -0.93 0.52
C CYS A 464 -7.33 -0.87 1.96
N SER A 465 -6.79 0.28 2.36
CA SER A 465 -6.48 0.53 3.76
C SER A 465 -7.74 0.34 4.63
N GLY A 466 -7.55 -0.24 5.80
CA GLY A 466 -8.63 -0.65 6.69
C GLY A 466 -9.17 -2.06 6.42
N SER A 467 -8.82 -2.72 5.31
CA SER A 467 -9.30 -4.08 5.03
C SER A 467 -8.83 -5.07 6.11
N ILE A 468 -9.76 -5.85 6.64
CA ILE A 468 -9.51 -6.92 7.61
C ILE A 468 -9.46 -8.24 6.84
N GLN A 469 -8.26 -8.60 6.42
CA GLN A 469 -8.01 -9.83 5.68
C GLN A 469 -7.85 -11.01 6.65
N VAL A 470 -8.48 -12.15 6.36
CA VAL A 470 -8.39 -13.33 7.22
C VAL A 470 -7.69 -14.45 6.45
N PRO A 471 -6.42 -14.79 6.75
CA PRO A 471 -5.69 -15.93 6.16
C PRO A 471 -6.25 -17.29 6.59
N ALA A 472 -5.66 -18.39 6.11
CA ALA A 472 -6.10 -19.75 6.43
C ALA A 472 -5.97 -20.10 7.93
N SER A 473 -5.08 -19.41 8.66
CA SER A 473 -4.95 -19.54 10.11
C SER A 473 -6.17 -19.02 10.89
N GLY A 474 -7.05 -18.23 10.25
CA GLY A 474 -8.17 -17.57 10.91
C GLY A 474 -7.78 -16.35 11.76
N GLN A 475 -6.49 -15.99 11.81
CA GLN A 475 -5.96 -14.85 12.56
C GLN A 475 -5.90 -13.60 11.67
N PRO A 476 -6.71 -12.56 11.91
CA PRO A 476 -6.85 -11.45 10.98
C PRO A 476 -5.62 -10.56 10.83
N VAL A 477 -5.56 -9.88 9.69
CA VAL A 477 -4.59 -8.84 9.38
C VAL A 477 -5.37 -7.58 8.99
N LEU A 478 -5.24 -6.51 9.77
CA LEU A 478 -5.79 -5.21 9.42
C LEU A 478 -4.78 -4.45 8.55
N PHE A 479 -5.10 -4.22 7.28
CA PHE A 479 -4.24 -3.48 6.36
C PHE A 479 -4.16 -1.99 6.69
N LEU A 480 -2.94 -1.45 6.68
CA LEU A 480 -2.63 -0.03 6.91
C LEU A 480 -2.11 0.60 5.59
N HIS A 481 -1.47 1.77 5.61
CA HIS A 481 -1.21 2.52 4.36
C HIS A 481 -0.18 1.89 3.40
N ASP A 482 0.71 0.99 3.84
CA ASP A 482 1.69 0.31 2.96
C ASP A 482 1.18 -1.09 2.51
N HIS A 483 -0.15 -1.30 2.51
CA HIS A 483 -0.75 -2.59 2.16
C HIS A 483 -0.56 -2.95 0.67
N PRO A 484 -0.53 -4.25 0.30
CA PRO A 484 -0.57 -4.63 -1.11
C PRO A 484 -1.91 -4.22 -1.73
N LEU A 485 -1.93 -3.82 -3.00
CA LEU A 485 -3.19 -3.43 -3.66
C LEU A 485 -4.11 -4.62 -3.91
N THR A 486 -3.55 -5.81 -4.11
CA THR A 486 -4.33 -7.02 -4.38
C THR A 486 -3.98 -8.13 -3.40
N GLY A 487 -4.97 -8.95 -3.05
CA GLY A 487 -4.80 -10.08 -2.14
C GLY A 487 -5.68 -11.27 -2.52
N GLY A 488 -5.21 -12.47 -2.20
CA GLY A 488 -5.93 -13.73 -2.46
C GLY A 488 -6.58 -14.35 -1.21
N TYR A 489 -6.70 -13.59 -0.12
CA TYR A 489 -7.41 -14.02 1.09
C TYR A 489 -8.66 -13.17 1.29
N PRO A 490 -9.78 -13.77 1.75
CA PRO A 490 -11.03 -13.08 1.93
C PRO A 490 -10.90 -11.96 2.98
N VAL A 491 -11.45 -10.80 2.64
CA VAL A 491 -11.60 -9.65 3.52
C VAL A 491 -12.99 -9.71 4.15
N ILE A 492 -13.04 -9.92 5.46
CA ILE A 492 -14.32 -10.10 6.19
C ILE A 492 -15.05 -8.78 6.42
N ALA A 493 -14.29 -7.69 6.58
CA ALA A 493 -14.76 -6.34 6.89
C ALA A 493 -13.67 -5.32 6.57
N ALA A 494 -13.98 -4.03 6.57
CA ALA A 494 -12.99 -2.96 6.57
C ALA A 494 -13.30 -1.90 7.64
N VAL A 495 -12.24 -1.34 8.24
CA VAL A 495 -12.32 -0.24 9.19
C VAL A 495 -12.78 1.04 8.49
N ALA A 496 -13.68 1.78 9.13
CA ALA A 496 -14.15 3.08 8.65
C ALA A 496 -13.00 4.10 8.58
N GLU A 497 -12.98 4.95 7.56
CA GLU A 497 -11.78 5.78 7.29
C GLU A 497 -11.41 6.75 8.43
N TYR A 498 -12.40 7.26 9.15
CA TYR A 498 -12.17 8.15 10.30
C TYR A 498 -11.43 7.46 11.46
N HIS A 499 -11.38 6.13 11.49
CA HIS A 499 -10.62 5.35 12.46
C HIS A 499 -9.26 4.86 11.95
N LEU A 500 -8.87 5.14 10.70
CA LEU A 500 -7.57 4.71 10.18
C LEU A 500 -6.39 5.39 10.89
N ALA A 501 -6.51 6.69 11.20
CA ALA A 501 -5.51 7.40 12.00
C ALA A 501 -5.34 6.78 13.39
N LEU A 502 -6.46 6.40 14.03
CA LEU A 502 -6.46 5.70 15.32
C LEU A 502 -5.81 4.31 15.20
N ALA A 503 -6.14 3.54 14.15
CA ALA A 503 -5.50 2.24 13.87
C ALA A 503 -3.98 2.39 13.68
N GLY A 504 -3.54 3.48 13.06
CA GLY A 504 -2.14 3.89 12.94
C GLY A 504 -1.45 4.22 14.26
N GLN A 505 -2.16 4.35 15.38
CA GLN A 505 -1.61 4.65 16.69
C GLN A 505 -1.67 3.46 17.67
N ILE A 506 -2.26 2.32 17.30
CA ILE A 506 -2.41 1.18 18.21
C ILE A 506 -1.06 0.47 18.40
N PRO A 507 -0.49 0.45 19.62
CA PRO A 507 0.79 -0.21 19.86
C PRO A 507 0.62 -1.75 19.99
N PRO A 508 1.69 -2.53 19.76
CA PRO A 508 1.71 -3.93 20.15
C PRO A 508 1.35 -4.12 21.63
N GLY A 509 0.58 -5.18 21.92
CA GLY A 509 0.09 -5.47 23.27
C GLY A 509 -1.22 -4.77 23.63
N ALA A 510 -1.69 -3.78 22.86
CA ALA A 510 -3.07 -3.33 22.94
C ALA A 510 -4.03 -4.34 22.29
N SER A 511 -5.32 -4.23 22.61
CA SER A 511 -6.39 -5.06 22.04
C SER A 511 -7.37 -4.24 21.22
N ILE A 512 -7.99 -4.87 20.23
CA ILE A 512 -9.00 -4.26 19.36
C ILE A 512 -10.32 -5.01 19.54
N ARG A 513 -11.42 -4.26 19.67
CA ARG A 513 -12.79 -4.75 19.47
C ARG A 513 -13.39 -4.07 18.25
N PHE A 514 -14.16 -4.83 17.48
CA PHE A 514 -14.78 -4.30 16.27
C PHE A 514 -16.27 -4.00 16.50
N ASN A 515 -16.67 -2.77 16.21
CA ASN A 515 -18.06 -2.35 16.25
C ASN A 515 -18.62 -2.29 14.82
N VAL A 516 -19.68 -3.04 14.54
CA VAL A 516 -20.27 -3.07 13.20
C VAL A 516 -21.20 -1.87 13.05
N ILE A 517 -20.83 -0.94 12.19
CA ILE A 517 -21.67 0.21 11.84
C ILE A 517 -22.53 -0.03 10.60
N GLN A 518 -22.14 -1.02 9.77
CA GLN A 518 -22.89 -1.41 8.59
C GLN A 518 -22.76 -2.91 8.33
N SER A 519 -23.91 -3.58 8.16
CA SER A 519 -23.99 -5.01 7.85
C SER A 519 -23.55 -5.32 6.42
N PHE A 520 -23.24 -6.59 6.16
CA PHE A 520 -22.91 -7.04 4.81
C PHE A 520 -24.13 -6.90 3.90
N VAL A 521 -24.00 -6.10 2.85
CA VAL A 521 -25.06 -5.86 1.86
C VAL A 521 -24.48 -6.05 0.47
N GLU A 522 -25.15 -6.89 -0.32
CA GLU A 522 -24.96 -6.92 -1.77
C GLU A 522 -25.82 -5.80 -2.37
N LEU A 523 -25.15 -4.83 -2.97
CA LEU A 523 -25.78 -3.63 -3.52
C LEU A 523 -26.49 -4.02 -4.82
N THR A 524 -27.81 -3.99 -4.80
CA THR A 524 -28.63 -4.28 -5.98
C THR A 524 -28.75 -3.01 -6.82
N GLY A 525 -28.19 -3.05 -8.04
CA GLY A 525 -28.35 -1.99 -9.02
C GLY A 525 -29.84 -1.75 -9.31
N SER A 526 -30.30 -0.53 -9.00
CA SER A 526 -31.68 0.01 -9.04
C SER A 526 -32.53 0.00 -7.76
N THR A 527 -32.10 -0.62 -6.64
CA THR A 527 -32.91 -0.62 -5.38
C THR A 527 -32.19 -0.16 -4.12
N ALA A 528 -30.97 0.38 -4.23
CA ALA A 528 -30.29 0.96 -3.08
C ALA A 528 -30.97 2.28 -2.66
N SER A 529 -31.80 2.24 -1.62
CA SER A 529 -32.27 3.45 -0.93
C SER A 529 -31.09 4.16 -0.29
N ASP A 530 -30.90 5.44 -0.61
CA ASP A 530 -29.95 6.33 0.06
C ASP A 530 -30.27 6.38 1.56
N HIS A 531 -29.51 5.68 2.40
CA HIS A 531 -29.70 5.65 3.86
C HIS A 531 -29.20 6.91 4.58
N ARG A 532 -29.18 8.07 3.92
CA ARG A 532 -28.94 9.37 4.58
C ARG A 532 -30.18 9.93 5.30
N ALA A 533 -31.15 9.08 5.61
CA ALA A 533 -32.35 9.44 6.37
C ALA A 533 -32.58 8.40 7.49
N ALA A 534 -31.77 8.46 8.55
CA ALA A 534 -32.10 8.05 9.91
C ALA A 534 -31.13 8.72 10.88
#